data_AF-A0A7C1GZN4-F1
#
_entry.id   AF-A0A7C1GZN4-F1
#
_cell.length_a   1.000
_cell.length_b   1.000
_cell.length_c   1.000
_cell.angle_alpha   90.00
_cell.angle_beta   90.00
_cell.angle_gamma   90.00
#
_symmetry.space_group_name_H-M   'P 1'
#
loop_
_entity.id
_entity.type
_entity.pdbx_description
1 polymer ?
#
loop_
_entity_poly.entity_id
_entity_poly.type
_entity_poly.pdbx_seq_one_letter_code
_entity_poly.pdbx_strand_id
1 'polypeptide(L)'
;NYRDSFVETLPEQPKFADYLDRTGEWQEIVEKDADYGEIICRCEKVSKGEMLGAIHQPVPARSLDAIKRRIRAGMGRCQGGFCSPKVLKILSEELKIPPLNITKKGKGSEILKAKTKDMIKETGVKFKDEVRV
;
A
#
# COMPACT_ATOMS: atom_id res chain seq x y z
N ASN A 1 7.39 27.68 23.45
CA ASN A 1 8.75 27.09 23.47
C ASN A 1 8.66 25.77 22.71
N TYR A 2 9.58 25.40 21.80
CA TYR A 2 9.45 24.15 21.01
C TYR A 2 9.39 22.88 21.89
N ARG A 3 9.85 22.99 23.15
CA ARG A 3 9.84 21.95 24.18
C ARG A 3 8.43 21.64 24.69
N ASP A 4 7.53 22.61 24.72
CA ASP A 4 6.19 22.42 25.30
C ASP A 4 5.26 21.58 24.39
N SER A 5 5.59 21.50 23.10
CA SER A 5 4.85 20.73 22.10
C SER A 5 5.68 19.60 21.47
N PHE A 6 6.85 19.28 22.03
CA PHE A 6 7.71 18.22 21.51
C PHE A 6 7.17 16.86 21.96
N VAL A 7 6.78 16.05 20.99
CA VAL A 7 6.37 14.67 21.21
C VAL A 7 7.56 13.77 20.86
N GLU A 8 8.13 13.10 21.85
CA GLU A 8 9.34 12.28 21.70
C GLU A 8 9.09 11.02 20.85
N THR A 9 7.90 10.43 20.97
CA THR A 9 7.54 9.18 20.30
C THR A 9 6.29 9.33 19.45
N LEU A 10 6.28 8.66 18.30
CA LEU A 10 5.07 8.58 17.49
C LEU A 10 4.06 7.64 18.17
N PRO A 11 2.75 7.92 18.06
CA PRO A 11 1.72 7.00 18.52
C PRO A 11 1.91 5.62 17.87
N GLU A 12 1.83 4.58 18.69
CA GLU A 12 1.89 3.20 18.21
C GLU A 12 0.69 2.90 17.32
N GLN A 13 0.96 2.22 16.21
CA GLN A 13 -0.06 1.79 15.25
C GLN A 13 -0.33 0.30 15.48
N PRO A 14 -1.59 -0.13 15.67
CA PRO A 14 -1.91 -1.54 15.79
C PRO A 14 -1.50 -2.30 14.53
N LYS A 15 -0.85 -3.46 14.69
CA LYS A 15 -0.44 -4.32 13.58
C LYS A 15 -1.06 -5.68 13.71
N PHE A 16 -1.77 -6.17 12.70
CA PHE A 16 -2.53 -7.42 12.85
C PHE A 16 -1.65 -8.62 13.20
N ALA A 17 -0.40 -8.63 12.73
CA ALA A 17 0.58 -9.65 13.07
C ALA A 17 0.84 -9.81 14.59
N ASP A 18 0.61 -8.76 15.38
CA ASP A 18 0.82 -8.73 16.84
C ASP A 18 -0.45 -9.14 17.62
N TYR A 19 -1.54 -9.48 16.94
CA TYR A 19 -2.84 -9.86 17.55
C TYR A 19 -3.31 -11.25 17.13
N LEU A 20 -2.44 -12.08 16.54
CA LEU A 20 -2.83 -13.39 15.99
C LEU A 20 -3.36 -14.37 17.05
N ASP A 21 -2.90 -14.25 18.29
CA ASP A 21 -3.31 -15.03 19.46
C ASP A 21 -4.47 -14.40 20.24
N ARG A 22 -4.84 -13.17 19.91
CA ARG A 22 -5.86 -12.34 20.60
C ARG A 22 -6.78 -11.63 19.60
N THR A 23 -7.35 -12.42 18.69
CA THR A 23 -8.18 -11.89 17.59
C THR A 23 -9.46 -11.18 18.06
N GLY A 24 -9.92 -11.43 19.29
CA GLY A 24 -11.00 -10.66 19.91
C GLY A 24 -10.64 -9.18 20.09
N GLU A 25 -9.42 -8.89 20.57
CA GLU A 25 -8.93 -7.51 20.68
C GLU A 25 -8.77 -6.86 19.30
N TRP A 26 -8.38 -7.64 18.28
CA TRP A 26 -8.34 -7.14 16.91
C TRP A 26 -9.74 -6.77 16.40
N GLN A 27 -10.75 -7.57 16.74
CA GLN A 27 -12.13 -7.31 16.33
C GLN A 27 -12.62 -5.96 16.88
N GLU A 28 -12.28 -5.60 18.12
CA GLU A 28 -12.60 -4.29 18.69
C GLU A 28 -11.95 -3.13 17.92
N ILE A 29 -10.74 -3.34 17.36
CA ILE A 29 -10.06 -2.36 16.51
C ILE A 29 -10.80 -2.24 15.17
N VAL A 30 -11.18 -3.37 14.56
CA VAL A 30 -11.93 -3.40 13.30
C VAL A 30 -13.32 -2.75 13.44
N GLU A 31 -13.97 -2.90 14.59
CA GLU A 31 -15.26 -2.26 14.87
C GLU A 31 -15.13 -0.73 14.97
N LYS A 32 -14.00 -0.21 15.46
CA LYS A 32 -13.72 1.23 15.51
C LYS A 32 -13.30 1.80 14.16
N ASP A 33 -12.57 1.00 13.37
CA ASP A 33 -12.11 1.35 12.04
C ASP A 33 -12.07 0.12 11.12
N ALA A 34 -13.04 0.07 10.20
CA ALA A 34 -13.23 -1.05 9.29
C ALA A 34 -12.04 -1.27 8.34
N ASP A 35 -11.17 -0.28 8.10
CA ASP A 35 -9.98 -0.45 7.26
C ASP A 35 -8.96 -1.41 7.88
N TYR A 36 -8.99 -1.61 9.21
CA TYR A 36 -8.19 -2.65 9.86
C TYR A 36 -8.72 -4.07 9.58
N GLY A 37 -9.97 -4.21 9.12
CA GLY A 37 -10.55 -5.50 8.70
C GLY A 37 -10.10 -5.96 7.30
N GLU A 38 -9.61 -5.04 6.47
CA GLU A 38 -9.21 -5.35 5.10
C GLU A 38 -7.73 -5.75 5.01
N ILE A 39 -7.43 -7.04 4.86
CA ILE A 39 -6.05 -7.50 4.67
C ILE A 39 -5.54 -7.18 3.25
N ILE A 40 -4.43 -6.44 3.17
CA ILE A 40 -3.77 -6.08 1.90
C ILE A 40 -2.58 -6.99 1.57
N CYS A 41 -1.89 -7.51 2.59
CA CYS A 41 -0.76 -8.42 2.42
C CYS A 41 -0.98 -9.67 3.27
N ARG A 42 -1.37 -10.77 2.64
CA ARG A 42 -1.57 -12.04 3.34
C ARG A 42 -0.30 -12.61 3.96
N CYS A 43 0.85 -12.48 3.28
CA CYS A 43 2.09 -13.08 3.77
C CYS A 43 2.58 -12.46 5.07
N GLU A 44 2.52 -11.12 5.17
CA GLU A 44 2.96 -10.38 6.35
C GLU A 44 1.81 -10.00 7.28
N LYS A 45 0.56 -10.40 6.95
CA LYS A 45 -0.66 -10.10 7.70
C LYS A 45 -0.82 -8.60 7.97
N VAL A 46 -0.82 -7.82 6.89
CA VAL A 46 -0.93 -6.36 6.96
C VAL A 46 -2.32 -5.93 6.50
N SER A 47 -2.99 -5.11 7.30
CA SER A 47 -4.29 -4.50 7.02
C SER A 47 -4.19 -3.19 6.22
N LYS A 48 -5.31 -2.73 5.67
CA LYS A 48 -5.40 -1.44 4.99
C LYS A 48 -5.24 -0.29 6.00
N GLY A 49 -5.80 -0.43 7.21
CA GLY A 49 -5.62 0.55 8.30
C GLY A 49 -4.14 0.81 8.61
N GLU A 50 -3.33 -0.24 8.73
CA GLU A 50 -1.87 -0.11 8.90
C GLU A 50 -1.20 0.67 7.76
N MET A 51 -1.66 0.44 6.52
CA MET A 51 -1.14 1.13 5.35
C MET A 51 -1.52 2.61 5.34
N LEU A 52 -2.76 2.96 5.66
CA LEU A 52 -3.21 4.34 5.78
C LEU A 52 -2.48 5.07 6.91
N GLY A 53 -2.30 4.42 8.06
CA GLY A 53 -1.49 4.94 9.16
C GLY A 53 -0.06 5.27 8.70
N ALA A 54 0.60 4.37 7.96
CA ALA A 54 1.93 4.60 7.43
C ALA A 54 2.00 5.74 6.39
N ILE A 55 0.93 5.97 5.62
CA ILE A 55 0.85 7.07 4.64
C ILE A 55 0.74 8.42 5.35
N HIS A 56 0.01 8.49 6.47
CA HIS A 56 -0.30 9.75 7.18
C HIS A 56 0.64 10.07 8.35
N GLN A 57 1.61 9.20 8.64
CA GLN A 57 2.65 9.49 9.61
C GLN A 57 3.45 10.77 9.24
N PRO A 58 4.06 11.46 10.22
CA PRO A 58 4.83 12.69 9.96
C PRO A 58 5.94 12.54 8.92
N VAL A 59 6.50 11.33 8.79
CA VAL A 59 7.37 10.95 7.67
C VAL A 59 6.59 9.99 6.77
N PRO A 60 5.83 10.52 5.79
CA PRO A 60 4.78 9.78 5.09
C PRO A 60 5.35 8.76 4.10
N ALA A 61 4.74 7.57 4.07
CA ALA A 61 5.14 6.51 3.15
C ALA A 61 4.42 6.63 1.79
N ARG A 62 5.03 7.36 0.84
CA ARG A 62 4.42 7.70 -0.47
C ARG A 62 4.95 6.92 -1.68
N SER A 63 5.64 5.80 -1.45
CA SER A 63 6.17 4.94 -2.50
C SER A 63 6.07 3.46 -2.11
N LEU A 64 6.14 2.55 -3.09
CA LEU A 64 6.06 1.11 -2.80
C LEU A 64 7.17 0.66 -1.84
N ASP A 65 8.42 1.12 -2.03
CA ASP A 65 9.50 0.76 -1.12
C ASP A 65 9.34 1.41 0.26
N ALA A 66 8.71 2.59 0.37
CA ALA A 66 8.43 3.21 1.67
C ALA A 66 7.39 2.39 2.44
N ILE A 67 6.30 1.97 1.80
CA ILE A 67 5.30 1.06 2.38
C ILE A 67 5.96 -0.26 2.80
N LYS A 68 6.75 -0.86 1.90
CA LYS A 68 7.51 -2.08 2.18
C LYS A 68 8.38 -1.94 3.44
N ARG A 69 9.10 -0.83 3.62
CA ARG A 69 9.96 -0.61 4.80
C ARG A 69 9.17 -0.35 6.08
N ARG A 70 8.02 0.32 6.00
CA ARG A 70 7.21 0.70 7.16
C ARG A 70 6.41 -0.45 7.74
N ILE A 71 5.70 -1.19 6.89
CA ILE A 71 4.71 -2.19 7.32
C ILE A 71 4.97 -3.57 6.72
N ARG A 72 6.10 -3.74 6.01
CA ARG A 72 6.54 -5.01 5.43
C ARG A 72 5.66 -5.56 4.30
N ALA A 73 4.58 -4.89 3.89
CA ALA A 73 3.80 -5.29 2.72
C ALA A 73 4.71 -5.46 1.48
N GLY A 74 4.79 -6.70 0.97
CA GLY A 74 5.70 -7.09 -0.10
C GLY A 74 7.02 -7.74 0.32
N MET A 75 7.25 -7.96 1.62
CA MET A 75 8.46 -8.63 2.17
C MET A 75 8.27 -10.12 2.48
N GLY A 76 7.04 -10.64 2.42
CA GLY A 76 6.77 -12.05 2.72
C GLY A 76 7.07 -13.00 1.55
N ARG A 77 6.67 -14.28 1.66
CA ARG A 77 7.00 -15.33 0.68
C ARG A 77 6.72 -14.96 -0.79
N CYS A 78 5.68 -14.19 -1.07
CA CYS A 78 5.33 -13.78 -2.44
C CYS A 78 6.16 -12.60 -3.00
N GLN A 79 7.02 -11.98 -2.18
CA GLN A 79 7.88 -10.85 -2.56
C GLN A 79 7.14 -9.71 -3.27
N GLY A 80 5.90 -9.45 -2.86
CA GLY A 80 5.07 -8.38 -3.43
C GLY A 80 4.31 -8.75 -4.69
N GLY A 81 4.42 -9.98 -5.21
CA GLY A 81 3.73 -10.39 -6.45
C GLY A 81 2.22 -10.20 -6.42
N PHE A 82 1.58 -10.38 -5.26
CA PHE A 82 0.12 -10.23 -5.12
C PHE A 82 -0.32 -8.88 -4.57
N CYS A 83 0.39 -8.35 -3.57
CA CYS A 83 -0.04 -7.14 -2.87
C CYS A 83 0.43 -5.85 -3.55
N SER A 84 1.49 -5.85 -4.37
CA SER A 84 2.01 -4.61 -4.98
C SER A 84 0.99 -3.86 -5.84
N PRO A 85 0.16 -4.52 -6.70
CA PRO A 85 -0.89 -3.82 -7.43
C PRO A 85 -1.95 -3.19 -6.51
N LYS A 86 -2.30 -3.86 -5.42
CA LYS A 86 -3.25 -3.35 -4.41
C LYS A 86 -2.67 -2.16 -3.65
N VAL A 87 -1.41 -2.23 -3.24
CA VAL A 87 -0.68 -1.13 -2.61
C VAL A 87 -0.60 0.07 -3.55
N LEU A 88 -0.28 -0.14 -4.83
CA LEU A 88 -0.24 0.94 -5.82
C LEU A 88 -1.60 1.63 -5.94
N LYS A 89 -2.69 0.84 -6.01
CA LYS A 89 -4.06 1.37 -6.09
C LYS A 89 -4.40 2.22 -4.85
N ILE A 90 -4.17 1.69 -3.64
CA ILE A 90 -4.46 2.42 -2.40
C ILE A 90 -3.63 3.71 -2.31
N LEU A 91 -2.34 3.68 -2.66
CA LEU A 91 -1.53 4.91 -2.69
C LEU A 91 -2.09 5.95 -3.68
N SER A 92 -2.54 5.51 -4.86
CA SER A 92 -3.12 6.40 -5.86
C SER A 92 -4.41 7.06 -5.36
N GLU A 93 -5.29 6.27 -4.76
CA GLU A 93 -6.56 6.72 -4.20
C GLU A 93 -6.33 7.67 -3.00
N GLU A 94 -5.48 7.27 -2.05
CA GLU A 94 -5.23 8.01 -0.82
C GLU A 94 -4.50 9.34 -1.07
N LEU A 95 -3.49 9.33 -1.95
CA LEU A 95 -2.72 10.54 -2.28
C LEU A 95 -3.38 11.39 -3.37
N LYS A 96 -4.50 10.94 -3.95
CA LYS A 96 -5.23 11.62 -5.04
C LYS A 96 -4.35 11.96 -6.23
N ILE A 97 -3.42 11.05 -6.57
CA ILE A 97 -2.54 11.18 -7.74
C ILE A 97 -2.81 10.05 -8.73
N PRO A 98 -2.61 10.26 -10.05
CA PRO A 98 -2.77 9.20 -11.03
C PRO A 98 -1.92 7.98 -10.70
N PRO A 99 -2.38 6.74 -10.99
CA PRO A 99 -1.61 5.52 -10.72
C PRO A 99 -0.29 5.48 -11.50
N LEU A 100 -0.21 6.18 -12.63
CA LEU A 100 1.01 6.39 -13.43
C LEU A 100 2.09 7.17 -12.69
N ASN A 101 1.71 7.98 -11.70
CA ASN A 101 2.65 8.80 -10.91
C ASN A 101 3.14 8.07 -9.65
N ILE A 102 2.65 6.86 -9.38
CA ILE A 102 3.12 6.07 -8.24
C ILE A 102 4.50 5.52 -8.53
N THR A 103 5.41 5.73 -7.59
CA THR A 103 6.83 5.37 -7.74
C THR A 103 7.23 4.23 -6.83
N LYS A 104 8.29 3.52 -7.22
CA LYS A 104 8.98 2.54 -6.38
C LYS A 104 9.73 3.25 -5.25
N LYS A 105 10.59 4.21 -5.61
CA LYS A 105 11.56 4.87 -4.73
C LYS A 105 11.85 6.33 -5.12
N GLY A 106 10.81 7.08 -5.50
CA GLY A 106 10.92 8.49 -5.89
C GLY A 106 10.93 8.71 -7.41
N LYS A 107 11.16 9.96 -7.82
CA LYS A 107 11.08 10.41 -9.21
C LYS A 107 11.93 9.55 -10.16
N GLY A 108 11.38 9.19 -11.32
CA GLY A 108 12.06 8.35 -12.32
C GLY A 108 12.00 6.85 -12.01
N SER A 109 11.19 6.44 -11.04
CA SER A 109 10.92 5.04 -10.71
C SER A 109 9.43 4.72 -10.72
N GLU A 110 8.68 5.40 -11.59
CA GLU A 110 7.27 5.17 -11.82
C GLU A 110 7.03 3.69 -12.15
N ILE A 111 6.07 3.07 -11.46
CA ILE A 111 5.80 1.63 -11.61
C ILE A 111 5.11 1.34 -12.94
N LEU A 112 4.24 2.25 -13.38
CA LEU A 112 3.44 2.13 -14.58
C LEU A 112 3.89 3.18 -15.59
N LYS A 113 4.01 2.77 -16.86
CA LYS A 113 4.46 3.67 -17.94
C LYS A 113 3.30 4.31 -18.69
N ALA A 114 2.27 3.53 -19.01
CA ALA A 114 1.12 3.95 -19.79
C ALA A 114 -0.07 3.01 -19.53
N LYS A 115 -1.26 3.42 -19.96
CA LYS A 115 -2.40 2.50 -20.06
C LYS A 115 -2.22 1.64 -21.31
N THR A 116 -2.39 0.33 -21.14
CA THR A 116 -2.22 -0.64 -22.23
C THR A 116 -3.03 -0.29 -23.47
N LYS A 117 -4.31 0.10 -23.31
CA LYS A 117 -5.19 0.46 -24.44
C LYS A 117 -4.75 1.70 -25.21
N ASP A 118 -4.11 2.66 -24.54
CA ASP A 118 -3.64 3.88 -25.21
C ASP A 118 -2.35 3.58 -25.98
N MET A 119 -1.45 2.81 -25.38
CA MET A 119 -0.21 2.34 -26.02
C MET A 119 -0.48 1.49 -27.28
N ILE A 120 -1.50 0.64 -27.25
CA ILE A 120 -1.91 -0.17 -28.42
C ILE A 120 -2.34 0.73 -29.59
N LYS A 121 -3.11 1.79 -29.32
CA LYS A 121 -3.57 2.72 -30.35
C LYS A 121 -2.41 3.46 -31.00
N GLU A 122 -1.44 3.90 -30.19
CA GLU A 122 -0.26 4.65 -30.66
C GLU A 122 0.71 3.78 -31.47
N THR A 123 0.89 2.52 -31.08
CA THR A 123 1.88 1.61 -31.71
C THR A 123 1.31 0.82 -32.90
N GLY A 124 -0.01 0.78 -33.08
CA GLY A 124 -0.66 0.03 -34.16
C GLY A 124 -0.58 -1.49 -34.01
N VAL A 125 -0.15 -1.99 -32.84
CA VAL A 125 -0.04 -3.43 -32.56
C VAL A 125 -1.45 -4.04 -32.52
N LYS A 126 -1.79 -4.83 -33.54
CA LYS A 126 -3.03 -5.61 -33.57
C LYS A 126 -2.81 -6.92 -32.81
N PHE A 127 -3.58 -7.16 -31.76
CA PHE A 127 -3.63 -8.49 -31.16
C PHE A 127 -4.26 -9.44 -32.19
N LYS A 128 -3.63 -10.59 -32.44
CA LYS A 128 -4.32 -11.72 -33.08
C LYS A 128 -5.40 -12.16 -32.08
N ASP A 129 -6.66 -12.18 -32.50
CA ASP A 129 -7.83 -12.59 -31.71
C ASP A 129 -7.84 -14.11 -31.35
N GLU A 130 -6.71 -14.68 -30.93
CA GLU A 130 -6.56 -16.10 -30.62
C GLU A 130 -6.00 -16.36 -29.22
N VAL A 131 -6.39 -15.55 -28.23
CA VAL A 131 -6.27 -15.98 -26.82
C VAL A 131 -7.63 -15.84 -26.16
N ARG A 132 -8.44 -16.90 -26.33
CA ARG A 132 -9.53 -17.19 -25.39
C ARG A 132 -8.88 -17.47 -24.03
N VAL A 133 -9.17 -16.63 -23.05
CA VAL A 133 -9.05 -17.01 -21.64
C VAL A 133 -10.33 -17.70 -21.24
#